data_AF-A0A2S9FT96-F1
#
_entry.id   AF-A0A2S9FT96-F1
#
_cell.length_a   1.000
_cell.length_b   1.000
_cell.length_c   1.000
_cell.angle_alpha   90.00
_cell.angle_beta   90.00
_cell.angle_gamma   90.00
#
_symmetry.space_group_name_H-M   'P 1'
#
loop_
_entity.id
_entity.type
_entity.pdbx_description
1 polymer ?
#
loop_
_entity_poly.entity_id
_entity_poly.type
_entity_poly.pdbx_seq_one_letter_code
_entity_poly.pdbx_strand_id
1 'polypeptide(L)' 'MFAGVGGVLAAGLIGPGAASAQAAESCSDVEVVFARGTAEPAGLGRVGQAFV' A
#
# COMPACT_ATOMS: atom_id res chain seq x y z
N MET A 1 38.11 -0.03 -38.52
CA MET A 1 38.45 1.39 -38.77
C MET A 1 37.12 2.08 -39.01
N PHE A 2 36.41 2.58 -38.00
CA PHE A 2 36.76 3.72 -37.15
C PHE A 2 36.45 3.45 -35.67
N ALA A 3 37.38 3.86 -34.82
CA ALA A 3 37.24 3.89 -33.37
C ALA A 3 36.72 5.28 -32.92
N GLY A 4 35.89 5.28 -31.87
CA GLY A 4 35.94 6.31 -30.81
C GLY A 4 35.01 7.52 -30.91
N VAL A 5 34.64 8.00 -29.70
CA VAL A 5 33.92 9.24 -29.34
C VAL A 5 32.38 9.15 -29.41
N GLY A 6 31.60 9.26 -28.34
CA GLY A 6 31.89 9.56 -26.94
C GLY A 6 30.67 9.20 -26.09
N GLY A 7 30.89 8.57 -24.94
CA GLY A 7 29.83 8.26 -23.99
C GLY A 7 29.48 9.48 -23.15
N VAL A 8 28.19 9.74 -22.92
CA VAL A 8 27.68 10.54 -21.81
C VAL A 8 26.27 10.04 -21.41
N LEU A 9 26.20 9.40 -20.24
CA LEU A 9 25.07 9.32 -19.30
C LEU A 9 23.78 8.55 -19.70
N ALA A 10 23.84 7.23 -19.76
CA ALA A 10 22.70 6.36 -19.40
C ALA A 10 22.74 5.94 -17.90
N ALA A 11 23.47 6.66 -17.05
CA ALA A 11 23.65 6.37 -15.63
C ALA A 11 22.68 7.15 -14.71
N GLY A 12 21.56 7.66 -15.25
CA GLY A 12 20.61 8.49 -14.50
C GLY A 12 19.30 7.78 -14.10
N LEU A 13 19.02 6.59 -14.63
CA LEU A 13 17.74 5.89 -14.38
C LEU A 13 17.75 5.01 -13.12
N ILE A 14 18.90 4.93 -12.44
CA ILE A 14 19.05 4.26 -11.13
C ILE A 14 19.67 5.27 -10.14
N GLY A 15 19.17 6.51 -10.14
CA GLY A 15 19.21 7.30 -8.91
C GLY A 15 18.22 6.69 -7.92
N PRO A 16 18.37 6.88 -6.60
CA PRO A 16 17.32 6.48 -5.66
C PRO A 16 16.05 7.17 -6.14
N GLY A 17 15.11 6.39 -6.70
CA GLY A 17 13.81 6.93 -7.09
C GLY A 17 13.31 7.70 -5.88
N ALA A 18 12.96 8.98 -6.08
CA ALA A 18 12.42 9.79 -5.00
C ALA A 18 11.19 9.03 -4.48
N ALA A 19 11.36 8.34 -3.34
CA ALA A 19 10.29 7.63 -2.70
C ALA A 19 9.31 8.72 -2.27
N SER A 20 8.23 8.89 -3.04
CA SER A 20 7.10 9.67 -2.59
C SER A 20 6.41 8.82 -1.53
N ALA A 21 6.78 9.02 -0.28
CA ALA A 21 5.96 8.58 0.83
C ALA A 21 4.72 9.48 0.81
N GLN A 22 3.62 8.99 0.20
CA GLN A 22 2.31 9.53 0.53
C GLN A 22 2.17 9.39 2.05
N ALA A 23 1.91 10.51 2.74
CA ALA A 23 1.54 10.42 4.15
C ALA A 23 0.35 9.47 4.22
N ALA A 24 0.52 8.33 4.90
CA ALA A 24 -0.61 7.47 5.20
C ALA A 24 -1.62 8.29 5.99
N GLU A 25 -2.91 8.06 5.76
CA GLU A 25 -3.94 8.50 6.69
C GLU A 25 -3.53 8.09 8.11
N SER A 26 -3.89 8.90 9.11
CA SER A 26 -3.55 8.59 10.50
C SER A 26 -3.94 7.13 10.81
N CYS A 27 -2.97 6.33 11.25
CA CYS A 27 -3.20 4.92 11.57
C CYS A 27 -4.26 4.84 12.68
N SER A 28 -5.22 3.91 12.55
CA SER A 28 -6.17 3.65 13.62
C SER A 28 -5.42 3.10 14.85
N ASP A 29 -5.76 3.58 16.05
CA ASP A 29 -5.17 3.05 17.29
C ASP A 29 -5.52 1.56 17.48
N VAL A 30 -6.71 1.16 17.02
CA VAL A 30 -7.22 -0.22 17.06
C VAL A 30 -8.05 -0.50 15.80
N GLU A 31 -7.95 -1.71 15.27
CA GLU A 31 -8.83 -2.21 14.21
C GLU A 31 -9.38 -3.59 14.59
N VAL A 32 -10.69 -3.78 14.41
CA VAL A 32 -11.40 -5.03 14.73
C VAL A 32 -12.18 -5.48 13.52
N VAL A 33 -12.02 -6.75 13.14
CA VAL A 33 -12.71 -7.37 12.00
C VAL A 33 -13.62 -8.47 12.50
N PHE A 34 -14.90 -8.41 12.13
CA PHE A 34 -15.90 -9.40 12.50
C PHE A 34 -16.22 -10.34 11.34
N ALA A 35 -16.17 -11.64 11.62
CA ALA A 35 -16.76 -12.65 10.77
C ALA A 35 -18.16 -12.98 11.29
N ARG A 36 -19.20 -12.72 10.48
CA ARG A 36 -20.59 -13.06 10.83
C ARG A 36 -20.78 -14.57 11.01
N GLY A 37 -21.82 -14.94 11.76
CA GLY A 37 -22.22 -16.34 11.93
C GLY A 37 -22.84 -16.96 10.67
N THR A 38 -22.95 -18.28 10.67
CA THR A 38 -23.63 -19.04 9.62
C THR A 38 -25.07 -18.56 9.44
N ALA A 39 -25.51 -18.38 8.19
CA ALA A 39 -26.84 -17.90 7.82
C ALA A 39 -27.23 -16.51 8.35
N GLU A 40 -26.29 -15.72 8.88
CA GLU A 40 -26.56 -14.31 9.15
C GLU A 40 -26.60 -13.47 7.86
N PRO A 41 -27.45 -12.43 7.81
CA PRO A 41 -27.43 -11.43 6.75
C PRO A 41 -26.04 -10.80 6.59
N ALA A 42 -25.79 -10.17 5.43
CA ALA A 42 -24.55 -9.44 5.20
C ALA A 42 -24.36 -8.31 6.23
N GLY A 43 -23.13 -8.15 6.72
CA GLY A 43 -22.77 -7.18 7.75
C GLY A 43 -21.99 -7.80 8.91
N LEU A 44 -21.96 -7.10 10.05
CA LEU A 44 -21.18 -7.46 11.24
C LEU A 44 -21.75 -8.65 12.04
N GLY A 45 -23.00 -9.05 11.75
CA GLY A 45 -23.73 -10.05 12.53
C GLY A 45 -24.12 -9.56 13.92
N ARG A 46 -24.93 -10.33 14.64
CA ARG A 46 -25.51 -9.95 15.94
C ARG A 46 -24.46 -9.54 16.97
N VAL A 47 -23.32 -10.23 17.01
CA VAL A 47 -22.24 -9.94 17.97
C VAL A 47 -21.50 -8.67 17.58
N GLY A 48 -21.14 -8.50 16.30
CA GLY A 48 -20.44 -7.30 15.85
C GLY A 48 -21.30 -6.05 15.96
N GLN A 49 -22.61 -6.14 15.73
CA GLN A 49 -23.56 -5.03 15.94
C GLN A 49 -23.75 -4.67 17.42
N ALA A 50 -23.53 -5.61 18.34
CA ALA A 50 -23.63 -5.36 19.79
C ALA A 50 -22.33 -4.82 20.40
N PHE A 51 -21.21 -4.94 19.68
CA PHE A 51 -19.90 -4.46 20.11
C PHE A 51 -19.70 -2.96 19.87
N VAL A 52 -20.40 -2.40 18.86
CA VAL A 52 -20.26 -1.01 18.39
C VAL A 52 -21.40 -0.11 18.83
#